data_AF-A0A645FGC3-F1
#
_entry.id   AF-A0A645FGC3-F1
#
_cell.length_a   1.000
_cell.length_b   1.000
_cell.length_c   1.000
_cell.angle_alpha   90.00
_cell.angle_beta   90.00
_cell.angle_gamma   90.00
#
_symmetry.space_group_name_H-M   'P 1'
#
loop_
_entity.id
_entity.type
_entity.pdbx_description
1 polymer ?
#
loop_
_entity_poly.entity_id
_entity_poly.type
_entity_poly.pdbx_seq_one_letter_code
_entity_poly.pdbx_strand_id
1 'polypeptide(L)'
;MAVADIASALYSRRSYREKMPKYDVLKIVGEMAGNGQLDSMVVSVMTEKYDEMIEAGAARSSDIICRYEALKAEYARRIGTHEAGSANTRVSSGFSFNRS
;
A
#
# COMPACT_ATOMS: atom_id res chain seq x y z
N MET A 1 -14.32 18.12 -6.38
CA MET A 1 -14.08 16.72 -6.81
C MET A 1 -12.67 16.55 -7.36
N ALA A 2 -12.30 17.18 -8.49
CA ALA A 2 -10.98 17.01 -9.14
C ALA A 2 -9.76 17.10 -8.20
N VAL A 3 -9.68 18.11 -7.32
CA VAL A 3 -8.56 18.27 -6.37
C VAL A 3 -8.41 17.06 -5.44
N ALA A 4 -9.53 16.55 -4.90
CA ALA A 4 -9.51 15.41 -3.99
C ALA A 4 -9.11 14.11 -4.71
N ASP A 5 -9.60 13.89 -5.93
CA ASP A 5 -9.28 12.71 -6.73
C ASP A 5 -7.79 12.68 -7.09
N ILE A 6 -7.24 13.81 -7.54
CA ILE A 6 -5.83 13.94 -7.87
C ILE A 6 -4.96 13.79 -6.62
N ALA A 7 -5.28 14.51 -5.53
CA ALA A 7 -4.52 14.43 -4.30
C ALA A 7 -4.50 12.98 -3.78
N SER A 8 -5.66 12.32 -3.71
CA SER A 8 -5.74 10.92 -3.27
C SER A 8 -4.96 9.97 -4.16
N ALA A 9 -4.91 10.18 -5.46
CA ALA A 9 -4.09 9.39 -6.36
C ALA A 9 -2.58 9.56 -6.12
N LEU A 10 -2.14 10.75 -5.67
CA LEU A 10 -0.74 11.08 -5.41
C LEU A 10 -0.26 10.57 -4.04
N TYR A 11 -1.02 10.78 -2.96
CA TYR A 11 -0.59 10.39 -1.61
C TYR A 11 -0.95 8.95 -1.22
N SER A 12 -1.88 8.30 -1.92
CA SER A 12 -2.29 6.93 -1.57
C SER A 12 -1.20 5.92 -1.91
N ARG A 13 -0.95 5.01 -0.97
CA ARG A 13 -0.09 3.85 -1.21
C ARG A 13 -0.83 2.90 -2.16
N ARG A 14 -0.15 2.47 -3.21
CA ARG A 14 -0.63 1.38 -4.06
C ARG A 14 0.24 0.15 -3.82
N SER A 15 -0.26 -1.05 -4.08
CA SER A 15 0.49 -2.30 -3.93
C SER A 15 1.83 -2.30 -4.69
N TYR A 16 1.93 -1.48 -5.73
CA TYR A 16 3.11 -1.33 -6.59
C TYR A 16 3.82 0.03 -6.47
N ARG A 17 3.36 0.93 -5.59
CA ARG A 17 3.92 2.29 -5.47
C ARG A 17 3.87 2.80 -4.03
N GLU A 18 5.02 3.25 -3.56
CA GLU A 18 5.14 3.90 -2.25
C GLU A 18 4.44 5.27 -2.22
N LYS A 19 4.07 5.73 -1.02
CA LYS A 19 3.38 7.02 -0.87
C LYS A 19 4.29 8.15 -1.34
N MET A 20 3.77 9.09 -2.12
CA MET A 20 4.49 10.30 -2.47
C MET A 20 4.68 11.19 -1.23
N PRO A 21 5.86 11.77 -1.01
CA PRO A 21 6.09 12.74 0.07
C PRO A 21 5.13 13.93 -0.04
N LYS A 22 4.67 14.45 1.10
CA LYS A 22 3.77 15.62 1.17
C LYS A 22 4.23 16.78 0.30
N TYR A 23 5.52 17.11 0.35
CA TYR A 23 6.11 18.20 -0.43
C TYR A 23 5.87 18.04 -1.94
N ASP A 24 6.11 16.84 -2.47
CA ASP A 24 5.93 16.57 -3.90
C ASP A 24 4.46 16.60 -4.30
N VAL A 25 3.56 16.10 -3.44
CA VAL A 25 2.12 16.20 -3.66
C VAL A 25 1.72 17.67 -3.77
N LEU A 26 2.04 18.49 -2.76
CA LEU A 26 1.68 19.90 -2.72
C LEU A 26 2.28 20.69 -3.88
N LYS A 27 3.52 20.39 -4.27
CA LYS A 27 4.17 20.98 -5.44
C LYS A 27 3.36 20.71 -6.71
N ILE A 28 3.02 19.46 -6.99
CA ILE A 28 2.26 19.09 -8.20
C ILE A 28 0.89 19.77 -8.20
N VAL A 29 0.15 19.73 -7.09
CA VAL A 29 -1.21 20.33 -7.06
C VAL A 29 -1.13 21.86 -7.18
N GLY A 30 -0.10 22.47 -6.60
CA GLY A 30 0.18 23.91 -6.72
C GLY A 30 0.53 24.33 -8.15
N GLU A 31 1.36 23.56 -8.85
CA GLU A 31 1.68 23.79 -10.28
C GLU A 31 0.42 23.68 -11.15
N MET A 32 -0.43 22.67 -10.90
CA MET A 32 -1.69 22.51 -11.61
C MET A 32 -2.65 23.68 -11.38
N ALA A 33 -2.69 24.24 -10.16
CA ALA A 33 -3.45 25.44 -9.87
C ALA A 33 -2.86 26.68 -10.59
N GLY A 34 -1.53 26.85 -10.58
CA GLY A 34 -0.84 27.93 -11.28
C GLY A 34 -1.07 27.91 -12.80
N ASN A 35 -1.29 26.72 -13.36
CA ASN A 35 -1.59 26.51 -14.78
C ASN A 35 -3.09 26.59 -15.11
N GLY A 36 -3.95 26.92 -14.14
CA GLY A 36 -5.41 27.02 -14.32
C GLY A 36 -6.12 25.68 -14.51
N GLN A 37 -5.46 24.56 -14.22
CA GLN A 37 -6.04 23.21 -14.34
C GLN A 37 -6.85 22.83 -13.09
N LEU A 38 -6.57 23.48 -11.96
CA LEU A 38 -7.29 23.33 -10.70
C LEU A 38 -7.64 24.70 -10.13
N ASP A 39 -8.76 24.76 -9.41
CA ASP A 39 -9.17 25.95 -8.69
C ASP A 39 -8.20 26.24 -7.54
N SER A 40 -7.58 27.43 -7.57
CA SER A 40 -6.53 27.83 -6.62
C SER A 40 -7.05 27.99 -5.19
N MET A 41 -8.31 28.39 -5.02
CA MET A 41 -8.93 28.52 -3.70
C MET A 41 -9.12 27.12 -3.09
N VAL A 42 -9.61 26.16 -3.87
CA VAL A 42 -9.78 24.77 -3.41
C VAL A 42 -8.43 24.13 -3.09
N VAL A 43 -7.39 24.38 -3.90
CA VAL A 43 -6.04 23.88 -3.63
C VAL A 43 -5.44 24.51 -2.37
N SER A 44 -5.70 25.80 -2.12
CA SER A 44 -5.27 26.48 -0.89
C SER A 44 -5.88 25.84 0.36
N VAL A 45 -7.21 25.63 0.38
CA VAL A 45 -7.90 24.97 1.49
C VAL A 45 -7.39 23.55 1.70
N MET A 46 -7.19 22.78 0.62
CA MET A 46 -6.66 21.42 0.71
C MET A 46 -5.24 21.40 1.28
N THR A 47 -4.39 22.37 0.91
CA THR A 47 -3.02 22.48 1.40
C THR A 47 -2.99 22.79 2.90
N GLU A 48 -3.85 23.71 3.35
CA GLU A 48 -4.00 24.05 4.78
C GLU A 48 -4.48 22.84 5.60
N LYS A 49 -5.40 22.05 5.04
CA LYS A 49 -6.03 20.90 5.70
C LYS A 49 -5.37 19.55 5.38
N TYR A 50 -4.20 19.58 4.76
CA TYR A 50 -3.58 18.38 4.20
C TYR A 50 -3.40 17.27 5.24
N ASP A 51 -2.77 17.58 6.38
CA ASP A 51 -2.44 16.55 7.38
C ASP A 51 -3.71 15.96 8.00
N GLU A 52 -4.70 16.80 8.33
CA GLU A 52 -6.01 16.39 8.85
C GLU A 52 -6.74 15.46 7.87
N MET A 53 -6.71 15.77 6.57
CA MET A 53 -7.32 14.93 5.54
C MET A 53 -6.65 13.56 5.44
N ILE A 54 -5.31 13.51 5.49
CA ILE A 54 -4.54 12.27 5.42
C ILE A 54 -4.80 11.40 6.65
N GLU A 55 -4.77 11.99 7.85
CA GLU A 55 -5.03 11.30 9.11
C GLU A 55 -6.44 10.74 9.14
N ALA A 56 -7.44 11.54 8.76
CA ALA A 56 -8.83 11.09 8.71
C ALA A 56 -9.02 9.95 7.70
N GLY A 57 -8.32 10.01 6.56
CA GLY A 57 -8.29 8.91 5.57
C GLY A 57 -7.66 7.63 6.11
N ALA A 58 -6.54 7.74 6.81
CA ALA A 58 -5.85 6.60 7.44
C ALA A 58 -6.70 5.97 8.55
N ALA A 59 -7.33 6.78 9.41
CA ALA A 59 -8.21 6.30 10.46
C ALA A 59 -9.39 5.50 9.90
N ARG A 60 -10.06 6.02 8.86
CA ARG A 60 -11.19 5.34 8.20
C ARG A 60 -10.80 4.04 7.49
N SER A 61 -9.57 3.94 6.98
CA SER A 61 -9.10 2.76 6.24
C SER A 61 -8.32 1.76 7.09
N SER A 62 -8.10 2.05 8.37
CA SER A 62 -7.29 1.24 9.28
C SER A 62 -7.79 -0.21 9.42
N ASP A 63 -9.09 -0.42 9.65
CA ASP A 63 -9.69 -1.75 9.83
C ASP A 63 -9.51 -2.62 8.57
N ILE A 64 -9.86 -2.08 7.39
CA ILE A 64 -9.74 -2.84 6.15
C ILE A 64 -8.27 -3.17 5.81
N ILE A 65 -7.34 -2.25 6.10
CA ILE A 65 -5.90 -2.49 5.93
C ILE A 65 -5.43 -3.58 6.89
N CYS A 66 -5.86 -3.56 8.15
CA CYS A 66 -5.51 -4.57 9.14
C CYS A 66 -5.93 -5.97 8.70
N ARG A 67 -7.18 -6.12 8.25
CA ARG A 67 -7.71 -7.39 7.73
C ARG A 67 -6.94 -7.88 6.51
N TYR A 68 -6.59 -6.97 5.61
CA TYR A 68 -5.81 -7.29 4.42
C TYR A 68 -4.40 -7.81 4.77
N GLU A 69 -3.68 -7.14 5.67
CA GLU A 69 -2.35 -7.57 6.09
C GLU A 69 -2.39 -8.91 6.85
N ALA A 70 -3.42 -9.13 7.68
CA ALA A 70 -3.63 -10.42 8.35
C ALA A 70 -3.84 -11.56 7.33
N LEU A 71 -4.67 -11.33 6.30
CA LEU A 71 -4.90 -12.28 5.22
C LEU A 71 -3.60 -12.59 4.46
N LYS A 72 -2.83 -11.54 4.11
CA LYS A 72 -1.55 -11.68 3.43
C LYS A 72 -0.54 -12.51 4.24
N ALA A 73 -0.48 -12.31 5.55
CA ALA A 73 0.38 -13.09 6.44
C ALA A 73 -0.04 -14.57 6.52
N GLU A 74 -1.34 -14.85 6.55
CA GLU A 74 -1.87 -16.22 6.49
C GLU A 74 -1.46 -16.93 5.19
N TYR A 75 -1.60 -16.26 4.05
CA TYR A 75 -1.17 -16.81 2.76
C TYR A 75 0.34 -17.10 2.73
N ALA A 76 1.16 -16.15 3.17
CA ALA A 76 2.61 -16.33 3.21
C ALA A 76 3.01 -17.53 4.07
N ARG A 77 2.34 -17.72 5.23
CA ARG A 77 2.56 -18.88 6.10
C ARG A 77 2.25 -20.19 5.39
N ARG A 78 1.10 -20.27 4.71
CA ARG A 78 0.66 -21.48 4.00
C ARG A 78 1.58 -21.85 2.85
N ILE A 79 2.05 -20.86 2.08
CA ILE A 79 3.01 -21.08 0.99
C ILE A 79 4.35 -21.58 1.56
N GLY A 80 4.89 -20.92 2.59
CA GLY A 80 6.15 -21.35 3.22
C GLY A 80 6.08 -22.77 3.81
N THR A 81 4.93 -23.16 4.38
CA THR A 81 4.73 -24.54 4.87
C THR A 81 4.67 -25.59 3.75
N HIS A 82 4.17 -25.22 2.57
CA HIS A 82 4.12 -26.13 1.41
C HIS A 82 5.52 -26.35 0.80
N GLU A 83 6.36 -25.32 0.77
CA GLU A 83 7.76 -25.43 0.34
C GLU A 83 8.58 -26.29 1.32
N ALA A 84 8.41 -26.09 2.64
CA ALA A 84 9.06 -26.91 3.66
C ALA A 84 8.58 -28.37 3.68
N GLY A 85 7.27 -28.61 3.49
CA GLY A 85 6.70 -29.95 3.38
C GLY A 85 7.16 -30.71 2.13
N SER A 86 7.35 -30.00 1.01
CA SER A 86 7.89 -30.57 -0.24
C SER A 86 9.39 -30.88 -0.15
N ALA A 87 10.14 -30.14 0.66
CA ALA A 87 11.55 -30.45 0.95
C ALA A 87 11.69 -31.68 1.85
N ASN A 88 10.85 -31.83 2.88
CA ASN A 88 10.92 -32.94 3.84
C ASN A 88 10.52 -34.31 3.23
N THR A 89 9.62 -34.30 2.24
CA THR A 89 9.21 -35.53 1.52
C THR A 89 10.28 -36.04 0.56
N ARG A 90 11.06 -35.16 -0.07
CA ARG A 90 12.20 -35.55 -0.93
C ARG A 90 13.38 -36.14 -0.15
N VAL A 91 13.63 -35.67 1.08
CA VAL A 91 14.69 -36.20 1.95
C VAL A 91 14.30 -37.58 2.51
N SER A 92 13.02 -37.78 2.81
CA SER A 92 12.50 -39.04 3.37
C SER A 92 12.49 -40.19 2.35
N SER A 93 12.32 -39.91 1.06
CA SER A 93 12.39 -40.91 -0.01
C SER A 93 13.82 -41.36 -0.40
N GLY A 94 14.86 -40.70 0.14
CA GLY A 94 16.27 -41.02 -0.16
C GLY A 94 16.95 -41.94 0.86
N PHE A 95 16.27 -42.31 1.96
CA PHE A 95 16.87 -43.05 3.07
C PHE A 95 16.24 -44.43 3.24
N SER A 96 16.28 -45.27 2.21
CA SER A 96 15.89 -46.69 2.29
C SER A 96 16.57 -47.53 1.22
N PHE A 97 17.90 -47.68 1.30
CA PHE A 97 18.57 -48.86 0.73
C PHE A 97 19.96 -49.04 1.34
N ASN A 98 20.05 -49.67 2.52
CA ASN A 98 21.15 -50.60 2.79
C ASN A 98 20.81 -51.49 4.00
N ARG A 99 20.36 -52.72 3.73
CA ARG A 99 20.60 -53.85 4.63
C ARG A 99 20.78 -55.12 3.81
N SER A 100 21.89 -55.77 4.14
CA SER A 100 22.29 -57.15 3.84
C SER A 100 23.00 -57.38 2.51
#